data_AF-A0A952GCA8-F1
#
_entry.id   AF-A0A952GCA8-F1
#
_cell.length_a   1.000
_cell.length_b   1.000
_cell.length_c   1.000
_cell.angle_alpha   90.00
_cell.angle_beta   90.00
_cell.angle_gamma   90.00
#
_symmetry.space_group_name_H-M   'P 1'
#
loop_
_entity.id
_entity.type
_entity.pdbx_description
1 polymer ?
#
loop_
_entity_poly.entity_id
_entity_poly.type
_entity_poly.pdbx_seq_one_letter_code
_entity_poly.pdbx_strand_id
1 'polypeptide(L)'
;MSDKTYDGTITASIATRTLSGILPNDVASYTGGTATFSDSNAGVGKTVTAAGLYLSGVDAGNYTVNSTATTTATIAKANQQISWSAPAPIVFGTSLGNTQLNATVTGVQGGTAPGALTYTPAAGTILGVGTRQLRVDAASTINYNAATATVSIKVNYSTGVCLGDLGHAILQPINADGSSTFKQGSTVPAKFRVCDSTGHSIGTAGVVTSFNLVQIIGGTVTTTVEEAVTSTTPDTNFRWDPAAQQWIFNVSTKPLSTQKTYVYSIGLNDGSTILFQYGLPK
;
A
#
# COMPACT_ATOMS: atom_id res chain seq x y z
N MET A 1 -24.82 27.90 24.11
CA MET A 1 -23.71 28.05 23.15
C MET A 1 -23.63 26.77 22.32
N SER A 2 -22.93 26.76 21.18
CA SER A 2 -22.83 25.58 20.32
C SER A 2 -21.57 24.75 20.60
N ASP A 3 -21.69 23.44 20.35
CA ASP A 3 -20.57 22.52 20.15
C ASP A 3 -19.77 22.90 18.88
N LYS A 4 -18.51 22.46 18.80
CA LYS A 4 -17.67 22.59 17.59
C LYS A 4 -16.67 21.45 17.43
N THR A 5 -15.99 21.38 16.28
CA THR A 5 -14.78 20.58 16.10
C THR A 5 -13.55 21.36 16.55
N TYR A 6 -12.49 20.68 17.00
CA TYR A 6 -11.21 21.30 17.36
C TYR A 6 -10.62 22.12 16.21
N ASP A 7 -10.33 23.39 16.48
CA ASP A 7 -9.76 24.38 15.56
C ASP A 7 -8.53 25.11 16.14
N GLY A 8 -8.02 24.66 17.29
CA GLY A 8 -6.93 25.29 18.04
C GLY A 8 -7.35 26.49 18.92
N THR A 9 -8.54 27.05 18.73
CA THR A 9 -9.01 28.27 19.41
C THR A 9 -9.98 27.98 20.56
N ILE A 10 -10.09 28.92 21.51
CA ILE A 10 -11.12 28.90 22.55
C ILE A 10 -12.47 29.49 22.09
N THR A 11 -12.59 29.99 20.85
CA THR A 11 -13.79 30.70 20.39
C THR A 11 -15.02 29.79 20.36
N ALA A 12 -16.17 30.29 20.84
CA ALA A 12 -17.44 29.57 20.88
C ALA A 12 -18.60 30.42 20.32
N SER A 13 -19.63 29.75 19.78
CA SER A 13 -20.80 30.42 19.17
C SER A 13 -21.97 30.56 20.14
N ILE A 14 -22.57 31.75 20.19
CA ILE A 14 -23.81 32.02 20.95
C ILE A 14 -25.01 31.70 20.05
N ALA A 15 -25.46 30.44 20.09
CA ALA A 15 -26.57 29.92 19.28
C ALA A 15 -27.89 30.68 19.46
N THR A 16 -28.24 31.01 20.71
CA THR A 16 -29.50 31.64 21.09
C THR A 16 -29.27 32.66 22.20
N ARG A 17 -30.13 33.67 22.26
CA ARG A 17 -30.26 34.63 23.36
C ARG A 17 -31.76 34.74 23.66
N THR A 18 -32.15 34.53 24.92
CA THR A 18 -33.55 34.43 25.35
C THR A 18 -33.81 35.36 26.52
N LEU A 19 -34.92 36.10 26.47
CA LEU A 19 -35.43 36.89 27.60
C LEU A 19 -36.64 36.20 28.24
N SER A 20 -36.89 36.56 29.49
CA SER A 20 -38.08 36.19 30.26
C SER A 20 -38.51 37.42 31.07
N GLY A 21 -39.79 37.54 31.39
CA GLY A 21 -40.34 38.65 32.17
C GLY A 21 -40.53 39.98 31.40
N ILE A 22 -40.42 39.98 30.06
CA ILE A 22 -40.80 41.14 29.24
C ILE A 22 -42.33 41.27 29.23
N LEU A 23 -42.83 42.49 29.44
CA LEU A 23 -44.25 42.78 29.51
C LEU A 23 -44.90 42.81 28.11
N PRO A 24 -46.23 42.58 28.00
CA PRO A 24 -46.92 42.68 26.72
C PRO A 24 -46.80 44.09 26.12
N ASN A 25 -46.41 44.15 24.84
CA ASN A 25 -46.12 45.34 24.01
C ASN A 25 -44.74 45.99 24.20
N ASP A 26 -43.93 45.61 25.20
CA ASP A 26 -42.57 46.12 25.36
C ASP A 26 -41.59 45.53 24.35
N VAL A 27 -40.72 46.37 23.79
CA VAL A 27 -39.72 46.02 22.78
C VAL A 27 -38.32 46.02 23.39
N ALA A 28 -37.94 44.87 23.96
CA ALA A 28 -36.59 44.57 24.45
C ALA A 28 -36.02 43.30 23.79
N SER A 29 -34.71 43.27 23.55
CA SER A 29 -33.99 42.20 22.86
C SER A 29 -32.58 42.02 23.42
N TYR A 30 -32.24 40.77 23.75
CA TYR A 30 -30.95 40.40 24.33
C TYR A 30 -29.93 40.13 23.23
N THR A 31 -28.83 40.88 23.22
CA THR A 31 -27.91 40.95 22.08
C THR A 31 -26.44 41.05 22.53
N GLY A 32 -25.54 41.17 21.55
CA GLY A 32 -24.11 41.36 21.78
C GLY A 32 -23.40 40.14 22.35
N GLY A 33 -22.25 40.40 22.96
CA GLY A 33 -21.42 39.42 23.65
C GLY A 33 -20.63 38.44 22.77
N THR A 34 -19.50 38.01 23.30
CA THR A 34 -18.62 36.96 22.75
C THR A 34 -18.57 35.77 23.70
N ALA A 35 -18.43 34.54 23.18
CA ALA A 35 -18.30 33.34 24.00
C ALA A 35 -16.97 32.60 23.79
N THR A 36 -16.45 32.02 24.87
CA THR A 36 -15.19 31.28 24.88
C THR A 36 -15.27 30.03 25.76
N PHE A 37 -14.66 28.94 25.30
CA PHE A 37 -14.40 27.74 26.08
C PHE A 37 -13.32 27.99 27.15
N SER A 38 -13.34 27.21 28.23
CA SER A 38 -12.31 27.20 29.30
C SER A 38 -10.88 27.00 28.79
N ASP A 39 -10.73 26.19 27.75
CA ASP A 39 -9.49 25.87 27.06
C ASP A 39 -9.83 25.30 25.67
N SER A 40 -8.87 25.23 24.75
CA SER A 40 -9.13 24.86 23.36
C SER A 40 -9.16 23.34 23.10
N ASN A 41 -8.82 22.49 24.08
CA ASN A 41 -8.68 21.05 23.82
C ASN A 41 -10.02 20.35 23.63
N ALA A 42 -10.04 19.27 22.86
CA ALA A 42 -11.23 18.44 22.68
C ALA A 42 -11.70 17.83 24.02
N GLY A 43 -13.02 17.74 24.18
CA GLY A 43 -13.67 17.26 25.40
C GLY A 43 -15.18 17.54 25.39
N VAL A 44 -15.94 16.70 26.10
CA VAL A 44 -17.38 16.84 26.30
C VAL A 44 -17.65 17.68 27.55
N GLY A 45 -18.72 18.48 27.53
CA GLY A 45 -19.18 19.21 28.72
C GLY A 45 -18.26 20.35 29.18
N LYS A 46 -17.38 20.86 28.32
CA LYS A 46 -16.45 21.95 28.65
C LYS A 46 -17.23 23.23 28.97
N THR A 47 -16.82 23.95 30.00
CA THR A 47 -17.42 25.24 30.35
C THR A 47 -17.21 26.25 29.22
N VAL A 48 -18.29 26.92 28.81
CA VAL A 48 -18.28 28.05 27.88
C VAL A 48 -18.84 29.26 28.60
N THR A 49 -18.06 30.34 28.64
CA THR A 49 -18.43 31.62 29.24
C THR A 49 -18.68 32.64 28.13
N ALA A 50 -19.84 33.28 28.15
CA ALA A 50 -20.12 34.49 27.39
C ALA A 50 -20.03 35.73 28.28
N ALA A 51 -19.54 36.82 27.72
CA ALA A 51 -19.43 38.13 28.37
C ALA A 51 -19.72 39.25 27.37
N GLY A 52 -20.08 40.45 27.88
CA GLY A 52 -20.44 41.60 27.05
C GLY A 52 -21.84 41.51 26.44
N LEU A 53 -22.74 40.74 27.05
CA LEU A 53 -24.14 40.63 26.68
C LEU A 53 -24.93 41.86 27.20
N TYR A 54 -25.90 42.37 26.43
CA TYR A 54 -26.66 43.57 26.80
C TYR A 54 -28.08 43.60 26.20
N LEU A 55 -28.92 44.49 26.71
CA LEU A 55 -30.28 44.75 26.20
C LEU A 55 -30.29 45.83 25.12
N SER A 56 -31.19 45.66 24.15
CA SER A 56 -31.42 46.57 23.02
C SER A 56 -32.91 46.64 22.69
N GLY A 57 -33.35 47.67 21.96
CA GLY A 57 -34.76 48.00 21.77
C GLY A 57 -35.15 49.28 22.53
N VAL A 58 -36.35 49.81 22.27
CA VAL A 58 -36.77 51.11 22.82
C VAL A 58 -37.09 51.05 24.31
N ASP A 59 -37.63 49.93 24.80
CA ASP A 59 -38.00 49.73 26.20
C ASP A 59 -36.88 49.07 27.03
N ALA A 60 -35.70 48.87 26.43
CA ALA A 60 -34.57 48.16 27.05
C ALA A 60 -34.11 48.75 28.40
N GLY A 61 -34.34 50.05 28.63
CA GLY A 61 -34.04 50.73 29.90
C GLY A 61 -34.96 50.35 31.07
N ASN A 62 -36.11 49.73 30.79
CA ASN A 62 -37.06 49.28 31.82
C ASN A 62 -36.64 47.94 32.47
N TYR A 63 -35.62 47.28 31.93
CA TYR A 63 -35.25 45.89 32.25
C TYR A 63 -33.77 45.76 32.66
N THR A 64 -33.46 44.68 33.37
CA THR A 64 -32.08 44.29 33.70
C THR A 64 -31.79 42.90 33.17
N VAL A 65 -30.55 42.65 32.77
CA VAL A 65 -30.08 41.33 32.32
C VAL A 65 -28.67 41.07 32.84
N ASN A 66 -28.30 39.80 32.96
CA ASN A 66 -26.92 39.41 33.21
C ASN A 66 -26.02 39.74 32.01
N SER A 67 -24.90 40.44 32.23
CA SER A 67 -23.93 40.73 31.17
C SER A 67 -22.99 39.56 30.84
N THR A 68 -23.05 38.49 31.64
CA THR A 68 -22.27 37.25 31.52
C THR A 68 -23.16 36.02 31.69
N ALA A 69 -22.89 34.95 30.93
CA ALA A 69 -23.61 33.68 31.03
C ALA A 69 -22.68 32.48 30.85
N THR A 70 -22.91 31.39 31.58
CA THR A 70 -22.13 30.15 31.49
C THR A 70 -22.98 28.98 31.03
N THR A 71 -22.42 28.08 30.23
CA THR A 71 -23.03 26.79 29.90
C THR A 71 -21.94 25.74 29.67
N THR A 72 -22.32 24.53 29.27
CA THR A 72 -21.38 23.47 28.83
C THR A 72 -21.59 23.15 27.36
N ALA A 73 -20.50 22.93 26.61
CA ALA A 73 -20.53 22.48 25.21
C ALA A 73 -19.37 21.53 24.92
N THR A 74 -19.43 20.82 23.79
CA THR A 74 -18.42 19.87 23.34
C THR A 74 -17.45 20.50 22.34
N ILE A 75 -16.15 20.26 22.51
CA ILE A 75 -15.18 20.34 21.42
C ILE A 75 -14.91 18.90 20.96
N ALA A 76 -15.40 18.53 19.78
CA ALA A 76 -15.12 17.24 19.16
C ALA A 76 -13.68 17.20 18.61
N LYS A 77 -13.05 16.02 18.63
CA LYS A 77 -11.71 15.84 18.04
C LYS A 77 -11.74 16.06 16.54
N ALA A 78 -10.73 16.75 16.01
CA ALA A 78 -10.51 16.88 14.57
C ALA A 78 -9.85 15.61 13.98
N ASN A 79 -9.81 15.49 12.66
CA ASN A 79 -9.15 14.35 11.99
C ASN A 79 -7.69 14.69 11.63
N GLN A 80 -6.80 13.69 11.68
CA GLN A 80 -5.43 13.82 11.18
C GLN A 80 -5.36 13.40 9.70
N GLN A 81 -4.68 14.17 8.86
CA GLN A 81 -4.45 13.79 7.45
C GLN A 81 -3.03 13.24 7.29
N ILE A 82 -2.92 11.94 7.03
CA ILE A 82 -1.64 11.30 6.68
C ILE A 82 -1.38 11.47 5.17
N SER A 83 -0.22 12.00 4.81
CA SER A 83 0.27 12.08 3.44
C SER A 83 1.46 11.12 3.27
N TRP A 84 1.33 10.18 2.33
CA TRP A 84 2.35 9.17 2.04
C TRP A 84 2.31 8.83 0.55
N SER A 85 3.39 9.10 -0.18
CA SER A 85 3.56 8.68 -1.56
C SER A 85 3.83 7.17 -1.62
N ALA A 86 3.34 6.50 -2.67
CA ALA A 86 3.76 5.14 -2.96
C ALA A 86 5.29 5.10 -3.18
N PRO A 87 6.05 4.29 -2.43
CA PRO A 87 7.50 4.28 -2.52
C PRO A 87 7.97 3.59 -3.81
N ALA A 88 9.17 3.96 -4.26
CA ALA A 88 9.82 3.31 -5.40
C ALA A 88 10.01 1.80 -5.14
N PRO A 89 9.97 0.95 -6.20
CA PRO A 89 10.23 -0.47 -6.06
C PRO A 89 11.58 -0.79 -5.39
N ILE A 90 11.62 -1.85 -4.59
CA ILE A 90 12.84 -2.34 -3.93
C ILE A 90 13.22 -3.72 -4.46
N VAL A 91 14.49 -4.06 -4.30
CA VAL A 91 15.04 -5.39 -4.61
C VAL A 91 14.83 -6.33 -3.41
N PHE A 92 14.50 -7.60 -3.66
CA PHE A 92 14.41 -8.62 -2.62
C PHE A 92 15.67 -8.69 -1.75
N GLY A 93 15.50 -8.91 -0.44
CA GLY A 93 16.58 -8.77 0.55
C GLY A 93 16.77 -7.35 1.09
N THR A 94 16.23 -6.31 0.45
CA THR A 94 16.24 -4.94 1.00
C THR A 94 15.32 -4.86 2.23
N SER A 95 15.88 -4.45 3.37
CA SER A 95 15.12 -4.11 4.57
C SER A 95 14.39 -2.77 4.41
N LEU A 96 13.13 -2.68 4.82
CA LEU A 96 12.39 -1.41 4.86
C LEU A 96 13.08 -0.39 5.77
N GLY A 97 13.18 0.86 5.31
CA GLY A 97 13.71 1.98 6.08
C GLY A 97 13.05 3.30 5.69
N ASN A 98 13.67 4.41 6.10
CA ASN A 98 13.11 5.77 5.97
C ASN A 98 12.90 6.23 4.51
N THR A 99 13.40 5.50 3.50
CA THR A 99 13.10 5.75 2.08
C THR A 99 11.71 5.26 1.68
N GLN A 100 11.19 4.24 2.38
CA GLN A 100 9.83 3.68 2.16
C GLN A 100 8.86 4.11 3.27
N LEU A 101 9.35 4.20 4.51
CA LEU A 101 8.58 4.50 5.71
C LEU A 101 8.73 5.98 6.07
N ASN A 102 8.10 6.83 5.27
CA ASN A 102 8.23 8.30 5.30
C ASN A 102 6.89 9.05 5.20
N ALA A 103 5.79 8.41 5.59
CA ALA A 103 4.52 9.07 5.79
C ALA A 103 4.65 10.29 6.72
N THR A 104 3.88 11.35 6.45
CA THR A 104 3.85 12.58 7.25
C THR A 104 2.43 12.90 7.70
N VAL A 105 2.26 13.56 8.84
CA VAL A 105 0.96 14.09 9.29
C VAL A 105 0.88 15.57 8.91
N THR A 106 -0.23 15.96 8.27
CA THR A 106 -0.44 17.27 7.66
C THR A 106 -1.76 17.89 8.12
N GLY A 107 -1.83 19.22 8.23
CA GLY A 107 -3.04 19.93 8.67
C GLY A 107 -3.34 19.86 10.18
N VAL A 108 -2.37 19.47 11.01
CA VAL A 108 -2.54 19.17 12.44
C VAL A 108 -1.57 20.00 13.27
N GLN A 109 -2.05 21.05 13.95
CA GLN A 109 -1.19 21.87 14.82
C GLN A 109 -0.93 21.12 16.13
N GLY A 110 0.35 20.88 16.45
CA GLY A 110 0.72 19.96 17.54
C GLY A 110 0.40 18.49 17.22
N GLY A 111 0.38 18.13 15.94
CA GLY A 111 0.08 16.77 15.48
C GLY A 111 1.12 15.72 15.82
N THR A 112 0.74 14.46 15.61
CA THR A 112 1.61 13.29 15.80
C THR A 112 2.86 13.43 14.96
N ALA A 113 4.02 13.61 15.61
CA ALA A 113 5.30 13.74 14.92
C ALA A 113 5.63 12.45 14.15
N PRO A 114 6.41 12.50 13.05
CA PRO A 114 6.70 11.31 12.23
C PRO A 114 7.29 10.11 13.02
N GLY A 115 8.07 10.37 14.09
CA GLY A 115 8.60 9.33 14.97
C GLY A 115 7.58 8.66 15.91
N ALA A 116 6.32 9.10 15.90
CA ALA A 116 5.19 8.47 16.62
C ALA A 116 4.17 7.82 15.65
N LEU A 117 4.53 7.68 14.37
CA LEU A 117 3.81 6.86 13.41
C LEU A 117 4.25 5.39 13.53
N THR A 118 3.29 4.48 13.58
CA THR A 118 3.55 3.03 13.63
C THR A 118 3.42 2.45 12.23
N TYR A 119 4.50 1.91 11.67
CA TYR A 119 4.51 1.27 10.35
C TYR A 119 4.34 -0.25 10.47
N THR A 120 3.53 -0.83 9.57
CA THR A 120 3.37 -2.28 9.41
C THR A 120 3.53 -2.67 7.94
N PRO A 121 4.52 -3.51 7.56
CA PRO A 121 5.61 -4.01 8.41
C PRO A 121 6.55 -2.90 8.91
N ALA A 122 7.27 -3.19 9.99
CA ALA A 122 8.16 -2.23 10.65
C ALA A 122 9.48 -2.02 9.88
N ALA A 123 10.23 -0.97 10.25
CA ALA A 123 11.60 -0.77 9.77
C ALA A 123 12.48 -2.00 10.10
N GLY A 124 13.41 -2.32 9.21
CA GLY A 124 14.22 -3.55 9.27
C GLY A 124 13.57 -4.78 8.60
N THR A 125 12.24 -4.80 8.40
CA THR A 125 11.57 -5.95 7.76
C THR A 125 12.02 -6.12 6.31
N ILE A 126 12.49 -7.31 5.94
CA ILE A 126 12.67 -7.71 4.53
C ILE A 126 11.33 -8.24 4.00
N LEU A 127 10.88 -7.71 2.86
CA LEU A 127 9.62 -8.12 2.23
C LEU A 127 9.80 -9.26 1.24
N GLY A 128 8.78 -10.14 1.14
CA GLY A 128 8.69 -11.14 0.07
C GLY A 128 8.33 -10.53 -1.29
N VAL A 129 8.67 -11.24 -2.36
CA VAL A 129 8.68 -10.73 -3.76
C VAL A 129 7.27 -10.56 -4.36
N GLY A 130 7.11 -9.54 -5.19
CA GLY A 130 5.84 -9.08 -5.78
C GLY A 130 5.31 -7.80 -5.14
N THR A 131 4.07 -7.42 -5.48
CA THR A 131 3.40 -6.29 -4.82
C THR A 131 3.14 -6.63 -3.34
N ARG A 132 3.39 -5.68 -2.44
CA ARG A 132 3.10 -5.77 -1.01
C ARG A 132 2.45 -4.47 -0.54
N GLN A 133 1.57 -4.59 0.45
CA GLN A 133 0.94 -3.43 1.09
C GLN A 133 1.75 -3.02 2.32
N LEU A 134 2.06 -1.73 2.42
CA LEU A 134 2.53 -1.08 3.63
C LEU A 134 1.35 -0.35 4.27
N ARG A 135 1.32 -0.32 5.60
CA ARG A 135 0.36 0.40 6.44
C ARG A 135 1.11 1.32 7.38
N VAL A 136 0.51 2.47 7.69
CA VAL A 136 0.95 3.39 8.74
C VAL A 136 -0.25 3.82 9.57
N ASP A 137 -0.07 3.90 10.88
CA ASP A 137 -1.06 4.35 11.84
C ASP A 137 -0.54 5.53 12.67
N ALA A 138 -1.35 6.59 12.76
CA ALA A 138 -1.20 7.69 13.69
C ALA A 138 -2.17 7.49 14.86
N ALA A 139 -1.66 7.41 16.09
CA ALA A 139 -2.49 7.30 17.27
C ALA A 139 -3.39 8.55 17.47
N SER A 140 -4.51 8.39 18.16
CA SER A 140 -5.34 9.53 18.56
C SER A 140 -4.64 10.34 19.64
N THR A 141 -4.55 11.66 19.48
CA THR A 141 -4.07 12.57 20.52
C THR A 141 -5.23 13.04 21.40
N ILE A 142 -5.00 14.01 22.31
CA ILE A 142 -6.08 14.69 23.03
C ILE A 142 -7.06 15.38 22.06
N ASN A 143 -6.54 16.08 21.04
CA ASN A 143 -7.32 16.95 20.16
C ASN A 143 -7.71 16.34 18.81
N TYR A 144 -7.09 15.22 18.44
CA TYR A 144 -7.27 14.61 17.13
C TYR A 144 -7.54 13.09 17.18
N ASN A 145 -8.38 12.62 16.27
CA ASN A 145 -8.71 11.22 16.08
C ASN A 145 -7.51 10.42 15.54
N ALA A 146 -7.52 9.10 15.72
CA ALA A 146 -6.55 8.22 15.08
C ALA A 146 -6.75 8.24 13.55
N ALA A 147 -5.68 7.96 12.80
CA ALA A 147 -5.73 7.88 11.35
C ALA A 147 -4.86 6.72 10.84
N THR A 148 -5.25 6.13 9.72
CA THR A 148 -4.53 5.03 9.05
C THR A 148 -4.37 5.38 7.58
N ALA A 149 -3.20 5.07 7.00
CA ALA A 149 -2.99 5.12 5.56
C ALA A 149 -2.27 3.86 5.08
N THR A 150 -2.46 3.52 3.80
CA THR A 150 -1.86 2.35 3.16
C THR A 150 -1.32 2.70 1.78
N VAL A 151 -0.15 2.16 1.43
CA VAL A 151 0.46 2.29 0.10
C VAL A 151 0.93 0.93 -0.40
N SER A 152 0.99 0.75 -1.71
CA SER A 152 1.61 -0.43 -2.31
C SER A 152 3.08 -0.17 -2.61
N ILE A 153 3.94 -1.12 -2.28
CA ILE A 153 5.33 -1.20 -2.71
C ILE A 153 5.50 -2.43 -3.61
N LYS A 154 6.31 -2.33 -4.66
CA LYS A 154 6.70 -3.48 -5.48
C LYS A 154 8.06 -3.98 -5.03
N VAL A 155 8.15 -5.27 -4.71
CA VAL A 155 9.41 -5.97 -4.48
C VAL A 155 9.73 -6.75 -5.75
N ASN A 156 10.86 -6.46 -6.39
CA ASN A 156 11.35 -7.21 -7.55
C ASN A 156 12.42 -8.23 -7.11
N TYR A 157 12.72 -9.22 -7.95
CA TYR A 157 14.00 -9.90 -7.86
C TYR A 157 15.16 -8.92 -8.14
N SER A 158 16.37 -9.29 -7.75
CA SER A 158 17.54 -8.50 -8.11
C SER A 158 17.89 -8.74 -9.58
N THR A 159 18.58 -7.78 -10.20
CA THR A 159 19.33 -8.03 -11.45
C THR A 159 20.67 -8.73 -11.15
N GLY A 160 20.68 -9.63 -10.15
CA GLY A 160 21.87 -10.36 -9.69
C GLY A 160 22.24 -11.49 -10.63
N VAL A 161 23.49 -11.96 -10.57
CA VAL A 161 24.06 -12.84 -11.60
C VAL A 161 23.61 -14.30 -11.46
N CYS A 162 22.63 -14.72 -12.26
CA CYS A 162 22.38 -16.13 -12.53
C CYS A 162 23.39 -16.64 -13.56
N LEU A 163 24.53 -17.18 -13.12
CA LEU A 163 25.63 -17.65 -13.98
C LEU A 163 26.26 -16.58 -14.92
N GLY A 164 25.92 -15.30 -14.72
CA GLY A 164 26.30 -14.17 -15.56
C GLY A 164 25.09 -13.40 -16.10
N ASP A 165 23.94 -14.05 -16.23
CA ASP A 165 22.68 -13.43 -16.71
C ASP A 165 21.99 -12.61 -15.60
N LEU A 166 21.22 -11.61 -15.99
CA LEU A 166 20.55 -10.68 -15.07
C LEU A 166 19.27 -11.27 -14.47
N GLY A 167 19.31 -11.58 -13.19
CA GLY A 167 18.17 -11.94 -12.32
C GLY A 167 17.60 -13.35 -12.52
N HIS A 168 17.60 -13.86 -13.76
CA HIS A 168 17.11 -15.20 -14.08
C HIS A 168 17.83 -15.78 -15.31
N ALA A 169 18.00 -17.10 -15.35
CA ALA A 169 18.62 -17.81 -16.47
C ALA A 169 17.87 -19.11 -16.81
N ILE A 170 17.68 -19.36 -18.11
CA ILE A 170 17.26 -20.69 -18.61
C ILE A 170 18.49 -21.61 -18.68
N LEU A 171 18.32 -22.89 -18.36
CA LEU A 171 19.42 -23.85 -18.23
C LEU A 171 19.29 -25.06 -19.16
N GLN A 172 20.43 -25.68 -19.42
CA GLN A 172 20.57 -26.91 -20.23
C GLN A 172 19.58 -28.01 -19.82
N PRO A 173 18.85 -28.64 -20.77
CA PRO A 173 19.19 -28.74 -22.21
C PRO A 173 18.59 -27.64 -23.11
N ILE A 174 17.92 -26.63 -22.56
CA ILE A 174 17.47 -25.48 -23.36
C ILE A 174 18.60 -24.45 -23.41
N ASN A 175 19.08 -24.15 -24.61
CA ASN A 175 20.09 -23.12 -24.84
C ASN A 175 19.45 -21.73 -24.72
N ALA A 176 20.12 -20.79 -24.05
CA ALA A 176 19.61 -19.44 -23.81
C ALA A 176 19.52 -18.57 -25.09
N ASP A 177 20.27 -18.93 -26.13
CA ASP A 177 20.16 -18.37 -27.49
C ASP A 177 18.90 -18.88 -28.25
N GLY A 178 18.14 -19.81 -27.67
CA GLY A 178 16.96 -20.41 -28.29
C GLY A 178 17.27 -21.39 -29.42
N SER A 179 18.48 -21.97 -29.46
CA SER A 179 18.95 -22.82 -30.56
C SER A 179 18.68 -24.32 -30.43
N SER A 180 18.15 -24.78 -29.28
CA SER A 180 17.87 -26.21 -29.03
C SER A 180 16.74 -26.80 -29.87
N THR A 181 16.92 -28.03 -30.34
CA THR A 181 15.85 -28.87 -30.92
C THR A 181 15.59 -30.15 -30.13
N PHE A 182 14.32 -30.55 -30.04
CA PHE A 182 13.90 -31.81 -29.41
C PHE A 182 13.00 -32.63 -30.34
N LYS A 183 12.96 -33.95 -30.17
CA LYS A 183 12.11 -34.83 -30.98
C LYS A 183 10.63 -34.70 -30.57
N GLN A 184 9.70 -34.88 -31.51
CA GLN A 184 8.27 -34.95 -31.21
C GLN A 184 7.98 -36.22 -30.37
N GLY A 185 7.05 -36.13 -29.40
CA GLY A 185 6.75 -37.24 -28.48
C GLY A 185 7.67 -37.34 -27.26
N SER A 186 8.84 -36.69 -27.29
CA SER A 186 9.75 -36.56 -26.15
C SER A 186 9.24 -35.53 -25.10
N THR A 187 10.15 -35.05 -24.25
CA THR A 187 9.89 -33.93 -23.35
C THR A 187 11.09 -33.04 -23.26
N VAL A 188 10.82 -31.74 -23.12
CA VAL A 188 11.83 -30.73 -22.82
C VAL A 188 11.79 -30.38 -21.33
N PRO A 189 12.81 -30.76 -20.53
CA PRO A 189 12.92 -30.25 -19.16
C PRO A 189 13.37 -28.78 -19.21
N ALA A 190 12.41 -27.86 -19.12
CA ALA A 190 12.62 -26.44 -18.91
C ALA A 190 13.17 -26.22 -17.50
N LYS A 191 14.50 -26.22 -17.40
CA LYS A 191 15.24 -25.88 -16.18
C LYS A 191 15.56 -24.39 -16.16
N PHE A 192 15.45 -23.73 -15.02
CA PHE A 192 15.84 -22.33 -14.87
C PHE A 192 16.21 -21.99 -13.43
N ARG A 193 16.78 -20.80 -13.26
CA ARG A 193 17.06 -20.16 -11.97
C ARG A 193 16.49 -18.76 -11.92
N VAL A 194 16.16 -18.31 -10.71
CA VAL A 194 15.83 -16.93 -10.37
C VAL A 194 16.68 -16.59 -9.16
N CYS A 195 17.56 -15.61 -9.27
CA CYS A 195 18.63 -15.38 -8.31
C CYS A 195 18.40 -14.12 -7.45
N ASP A 196 18.95 -14.13 -6.24
CA ASP A 196 19.14 -12.92 -5.46
C ASP A 196 20.31 -12.07 -5.99
N SER A 197 20.58 -10.94 -5.33
CA SER A 197 21.68 -10.03 -5.68
C SER A 197 23.08 -10.65 -5.61
N THR A 198 23.23 -11.80 -4.92
CA THR A 198 24.49 -12.53 -4.76
C THR A 198 24.65 -13.69 -5.75
N GLY A 199 23.62 -13.98 -6.55
CA GLY A 199 23.59 -15.09 -7.50
C GLY A 199 23.06 -16.41 -6.91
N HIS A 200 22.56 -16.41 -5.67
CA HIS A 200 21.96 -17.59 -5.06
C HIS A 200 20.54 -17.81 -5.62
N SER A 201 20.24 -19.00 -6.14
CA SER A 201 18.92 -19.27 -6.73
C SER A 201 17.86 -19.52 -5.66
N ILE A 202 16.70 -18.89 -5.85
CA ILE A 202 15.60 -18.82 -4.89
C ILE A 202 14.60 -19.97 -5.16
N GLY A 203 14.45 -20.87 -4.19
CA GLY A 203 13.63 -22.08 -4.26
C GLY A 203 12.27 -22.03 -3.55
N THR A 204 11.79 -20.85 -3.17
CA THR A 204 10.55 -20.69 -2.40
C THR A 204 9.30 -20.93 -3.28
N ALA A 205 8.29 -21.64 -2.76
CA ALA A 205 7.02 -21.83 -3.47
C ALA A 205 6.37 -20.50 -3.89
N GLY A 206 5.69 -20.48 -5.04
CA GLY A 206 5.10 -19.28 -5.60
C GLY A 206 6.10 -18.27 -6.18
N VAL A 207 7.34 -18.67 -6.49
CA VAL A 207 8.27 -17.91 -7.37
C VAL A 207 7.67 -17.79 -8.78
N VAL A 208 7.11 -18.89 -9.29
CA VAL A 208 6.41 -18.96 -10.58
C VAL A 208 4.93 -18.61 -10.39
N THR A 209 4.38 -17.80 -11.28
CA THR A 209 2.95 -17.44 -11.31
C THR A 209 2.22 -17.99 -12.52
N SER A 210 2.92 -18.25 -13.63
CA SER A 210 2.30 -18.84 -14.83
C SER A 210 3.33 -19.50 -15.75
N PHE A 211 2.84 -20.40 -16.60
CA PHE A 211 3.62 -21.01 -17.68
C PHE A 211 2.76 -21.08 -18.94
N ASN A 212 3.18 -20.35 -19.98
CA ASN A 212 2.35 -20.11 -21.16
C ASN A 212 3.14 -20.45 -22.44
N LEU A 213 2.50 -21.13 -23.39
CA LEU A 213 2.95 -21.12 -24.79
C LEU A 213 2.51 -19.79 -25.40
N VAL A 214 3.45 -18.93 -25.79
CA VAL A 214 3.16 -17.56 -26.25
C VAL A 214 3.28 -17.39 -27.77
N GLN A 215 4.06 -18.24 -28.46
CA GLN A 215 4.18 -18.18 -29.92
C GLN A 215 4.50 -19.55 -30.53
N ILE A 216 4.01 -19.78 -31.74
CA ILE A 216 4.38 -20.91 -32.61
C ILE A 216 4.89 -20.34 -33.93
N ILE A 217 6.15 -20.63 -34.26
CA ILE A 217 6.83 -20.13 -35.46
C ILE A 217 6.98 -21.28 -36.48
N GLY A 218 6.87 -20.98 -37.77
CA GLY A 218 7.14 -21.95 -38.84
C GLY A 218 8.64 -22.11 -39.08
N GLY A 219 9.12 -23.36 -39.13
CA GLY A 219 10.56 -23.66 -39.23
C GLY A 219 11.18 -24.03 -37.88
N THR A 220 12.46 -24.42 -37.93
CA THR A 220 13.20 -24.99 -36.79
C THR A 220 14.55 -24.27 -36.69
N VAL A 221 14.95 -23.82 -35.48
CA VAL A 221 16.32 -23.37 -35.23
C VAL A 221 17.24 -24.60 -35.19
N THR A 222 18.46 -24.54 -35.74
CA THR A 222 19.19 -25.76 -36.16
C THR A 222 20.42 -26.13 -35.33
N THR A 223 20.24 -26.57 -34.08
CA THR A 223 21.27 -27.30 -33.29
C THR A 223 20.66 -28.29 -32.28
N THR A 224 21.33 -29.44 -32.06
CA THR A 224 20.75 -30.63 -31.39
C THR A 224 21.41 -30.98 -30.05
N VAL A 225 20.59 -31.21 -29.00
CA VAL A 225 20.94 -31.84 -27.70
C VAL A 225 19.73 -32.66 -27.22
N GLU A 226 19.91 -33.77 -26.48
CA GLU A 226 18.83 -34.75 -26.21
C GLU A 226 18.84 -35.34 -24.78
N GLU A 227 17.70 -35.24 -24.04
CA GLU A 227 17.08 -36.23 -23.11
C GLU A 227 15.75 -35.68 -22.48
N ALA A 228 14.94 -36.49 -21.77
CA ALA A 228 13.47 -36.30 -21.49
C ALA A 228 13.10 -35.84 -20.03
N VAL A 229 11.91 -35.94 -19.37
CA VAL A 229 10.62 -36.74 -19.43
C VAL A 229 9.42 -35.91 -18.87
N THR A 230 8.15 -36.16 -19.26
CA THR A 230 6.88 -35.34 -19.24
C THR A 230 6.27 -34.76 -17.92
N SER A 231 5.51 -33.64 -18.00
CA SER A 231 4.20 -33.31 -17.35
C SER A 231 3.67 -31.87 -17.67
N THR A 232 2.38 -31.52 -17.43
CA THR A 232 1.72 -30.27 -17.95
C THR A 232 0.71 -29.52 -17.02
N THR A 233 1.13 -28.90 -15.91
CA THR A 233 0.26 -28.04 -15.03
C THR A 233 1.07 -26.96 -14.26
N PRO A 234 0.46 -25.86 -13.75
CA PRO A 234 1.20 -24.75 -13.10
C PRO A 234 1.65 -25.03 -11.65
N ASP A 235 2.78 -24.42 -11.26
CA ASP A 235 3.49 -24.40 -9.95
C ASP A 235 3.69 -25.75 -9.21
N THR A 236 2.67 -26.58 -9.01
CA THR A 236 2.82 -27.92 -8.39
C THR A 236 3.65 -28.90 -9.23
N ASN A 237 3.78 -28.68 -10.53
CA ASN A 237 4.70 -29.43 -11.40
C ASN A 237 6.09 -28.81 -11.50
N PHE A 238 6.27 -27.56 -11.06
CA PHE A 238 7.57 -26.91 -11.04
C PHE A 238 8.33 -27.44 -9.83
N ARG A 239 9.08 -28.53 -10.01
CA ARG A 239 9.88 -29.08 -8.92
C ARG A 239 11.08 -28.18 -8.66
N TRP A 240 11.27 -27.78 -7.41
CA TRP A 240 12.54 -27.25 -6.96
C TRP A 240 13.51 -28.41 -6.71
N ASP A 241 14.68 -28.31 -7.31
CA ASP A 241 15.83 -29.18 -7.09
C ASP A 241 16.82 -28.42 -6.18
N PRO A 242 16.88 -28.73 -4.87
CA PRO A 242 17.75 -28.01 -3.93
C PRO A 242 19.23 -28.35 -4.09
N ALA A 243 19.57 -29.49 -4.71
CA ALA A 243 20.95 -29.94 -4.86
C ALA A 243 21.64 -29.23 -6.05
N ALA A 244 20.93 -29.09 -7.17
CA ALA A 244 21.38 -28.29 -8.31
C ALA A 244 20.82 -26.86 -8.30
N GLN A 245 20.18 -26.43 -7.21
CA GLN A 245 19.56 -25.12 -7.01
C GLN A 245 18.81 -24.60 -8.25
N GLN A 246 17.81 -25.34 -8.72
CA GLN A 246 17.10 -25.01 -9.96
C GLN A 246 15.62 -25.37 -9.90
N TRP A 247 14.79 -24.60 -10.61
CA TRP A 247 13.41 -24.99 -10.91
C TRP A 247 13.38 -25.82 -12.18
N ILE A 248 12.51 -26.84 -12.22
CA ILE A 248 12.38 -27.71 -13.39
C ILE A 248 10.91 -28.01 -13.69
N PHE A 249 10.50 -27.73 -14.93
CA PHE A 249 9.22 -28.13 -15.50
C PHE A 249 9.42 -28.95 -16.78
N ASN A 250 8.48 -29.84 -17.11
CA ASN A 250 8.72 -30.97 -18.01
C ASN A 250 7.83 -30.94 -19.27
N VAL A 251 8.08 -30.05 -20.24
CA VAL A 251 7.16 -29.80 -21.37
C VAL A 251 7.02 -31.00 -22.31
N SER A 252 5.85 -31.66 -22.30
CA SER A 252 5.52 -32.76 -23.21
C SER A 252 5.41 -32.30 -24.67
N THR A 253 6.17 -32.89 -25.60
CA THR A 253 6.12 -32.54 -27.03
C THR A 253 5.17 -33.44 -27.84
N LYS A 254 4.52 -34.43 -27.21
CA LYS A 254 3.57 -35.35 -27.87
C LYS A 254 2.37 -34.67 -28.57
N PRO A 255 1.75 -33.59 -28.06
CA PRO A 255 0.65 -32.90 -28.76
C PRO A 255 1.13 -31.82 -29.74
N LEU A 256 2.44 -31.58 -29.85
CA LEU A 256 3.04 -30.55 -30.69
C LEU A 256 3.33 -31.11 -32.11
N SER A 257 3.67 -30.24 -33.06
CA SER A 257 3.93 -30.59 -34.46
C SER A 257 5.39 -30.38 -34.85
N THR A 258 5.91 -31.25 -35.70
CA THR A 258 7.24 -31.12 -36.36
C THR A 258 7.34 -29.89 -37.27
N GLN A 259 8.55 -29.42 -37.55
CA GLN A 259 8.89 -28.24 -38.36
C GLN A 259 8.34 -26.92 -37.77
N LYS A 260 8.33 -26.83 -36.45
CA LYS A 260 7.85 -25.66 -35.69
C LYS A 260 8.84 -25.31 -34.59
N THR A 261 8.92 -24.02 -34.27
CA THR A 261 9.63 -23.51 -33.09
C THR A 261 8.59 -22.96 -32.11
N TYR A 262 8.66 -23.41 -30.86
CA TYR A 262 7.70 -23.08 -29.80
C TYR A 262 8.35 -22.13 -28.80
N VAL A 263 7.73 -20.98 -28.56
CA VAL A 263 8.21 -19.97 -27.60
C VAL A 263 7.32 -19.99 -26.36
N TYR A 264 7.93 -20.18 -25.20
CA TYR A 264 7.27 -20.24 -23.91
C TYR A 264 7.66 -19.06 -23.02
N SER A 265 6.77 -18.70 -22.10
CA SER A 265 6.97 -17.68 -21.08
C SER A 265 6.66 -18.25 -19.69
N ILE A 266 7.64 -18.18 -18.79
CA ILE A 266 7.47 -18.40 -17.34
C ILE A 266 7.24 -17.04 -16.71
N GLY A 267 6.05 -16.78 -16.19
CA GLY A 267 5.77 -15.57 -15.40
C GLY A 267 6.24 -15.75 -13.96
N LEU A 268 6.88 -14.73 -13.39
CA LEU A 268 7.36 -14.69 -12.02
C LEU A 268 6.46 -13.83 -11.12
N ASN A 269 6.62 -13.91 -9.80
CA ASN A 269 5.78 -13.21 -8.82
C ASN A 269 6.06 -11.70 -8.65
N ASP A 270 7.16 -11.18 -9.21
CA ASP A 270 7.33 -9.75 -9.47
C ASP A 270 6.77 -9.31 -10.84
N GLY A 271 6.18 -10.21 -11.61
CA GLY A 271 5.66 -9.92 -12.95
C GLY A 271 6.75 -9.71 -14.02
N SER A 272 8.01 -10.08 -13.74
CA SER A 272 8.98 -10.35 -14.80
C SER A 272 8.70 -11.71 -15.47
N THR A 273 9.33 -11.97 -16.61
CA THR A 273 9.09 -13.19 -17.41
C THR A 273 10.37 -13.77 -17.99
N ILE A 274 10.60 -15.06 -17.77
CA ILE A 274 11.65 -15.81 -18.46
C ILE A 274 11.07 -16.31 -19.79
N LEU A 275 11.59 -15.82 -20.91
CA LEU A 275 11.30 -16.34 -22.24
C LEU A 275 12.32 -17.41 -22.61
N PHE A 276 11.86 -18.48 -23.26
CA PHE A 276 12.71 -19.46 -23.93
C PHE A 276 12.00 -20.08 -25.12
N GLN A 277 12.75 -20.71 -26.02
CA GLN A 277 12.19 -21.38 -27.18
C GLN A 277 12.93 -22.68 -27.49
N TYR A 278 12.27 -23.56 -28.26
CA TYR A 278 12.93 -24.72 -28.86
C TYR A 278 12.24 -25.15 -30.17
N GLY A 279 13.01 -25.75 -31.06
CA GLY A 279 12.52 -26.35 -32.29
C GLY A 279 12.06 -27.80 -32.12
N LEU A 280 11.05 -28.21 -32.88
CA LEU A 280 10.81 -29.62 -33.22
C LEU A 280 11.17 -29.78 -34.71
N PRO A 281 12.19 -30.59 -35.07
CA PRO A 281 12.59 -30.84 -36.46
C PRO A 281 11.56 -31.74 -37.17
N LYS A 282 11.90 -32.28 -38.33
CA LYS A 282 11.15 -33.39 -38.97
C LYS A 282 11.30 -34.68 -38.19
#